data_AF-A0A7X9G0R0-F1
#
_entry.id   AF-A0A7X9G0R0-F1
#
_cell.length_a   1.000
_cell.length_b   1.000
_cell.length_c   1.000
_cell.angle_alpha   90.00
_cell.angle_beta   90.00
_cell.angle_gamma   90.00
#
_symmetry.space_group_name_H-M   'P 1'
#
loop_
_entity.id
_entity.type
_entity.pdbx_description
1 polymer ?
#
loop_
_entity_poly.entity_id
_entity_poly.type
_entity_poly.pdbx_seq_one_letter_code
_entity_poly.pdbx_strand_id
1 'polypeptide(L)'
;MTAIKEKTFMYPANERGIMMFAQSALFHEDGSRKGHLLVTGVIGSGKSTFVQRYLEDAELNPSGYMTIRHTSRKSQKMGFSHIPAGIQRETGLLTVRHQNGSTFPKDCFLIVEGEDSRFDVGQFADKAFPLLEKHGDVIVLDELGGVELVDDEIFNRVMQVLDNETTPVIVVWKHDRSLEETLSHSYLPESDKAVLRERRRAILAHDSLTSVMLESDGTITKELEEIPDELIEGGLKRHLVVRFGIMGAILIVLIIISFAIGWYWINPITIVRYFWSQLWGTGEVFAEAVTTVIVNVRLPRILLAILVGSGLSVAGHTFQGVFQNPMVSPDVLGASSGASFGAALAILAGFASTGITLISFVFGLLSIILVLFIASFVKANKLLSLVLTGIVVSSLFSAGLSLIKYTADPTNQLPAITYWLMGSLNSARMKSLVFAAAPILLGIVVILLLRWQLNLLALGEEAASTMGVRTRLIRTIMVVAATLITATCVSVSGVIGWIGLVVPHISRMMVGSDNRVSLPASALIGASFLLFVDNIARRATTAGIPLGILTAFIGAPFFVFLILREGRKGVT
;
A
#
# COMPACT_ATOMS: atom_id res chain seq x y z
N MET A 1 -4.80 -39.80 -11.97
CA MET A 1 -6.16 -40.22 -11.55
C MET A 1 -6.06 -41.23 -10.41
N THR A 2 -5.98 -40.76 -9.17
CA THR A 2 -6.53 -41.35 -7.92
C THR A 2 -6.02 -40.49 -6.76
N ALA A 3 -6.90 -40.19 -5.80
CA ALA A 3 -6.66 -39.50 -4.52
C ALA A 3 -6.55 -37.96 -4.51
N ILE A 4 -7.61 -37.24 -4.86
CA ILE A 4 -7.94 -35.92 -4.28
C ILE A 4 -9.46 -35.84 -4.06
N LYS A 5 -10.06 -36.82 -3.37
CA LYS A 5 -11.52 -36.82 -3.14
C LYS A 5 -11.93 -36.16 -1.82
N GLU A 6 -11.06 -36.17 -0.81
CA GLU A 6 -11.33 -35.52 0.48
C GLU A 6 -10.04 -34.87 1.01
N LYS A 7 -10.11 -33.58 1.36
CA LYS A 7 -9.11 -32.94 2.24
C LYS A 7 -9.85 -32.29 3.41
N THR A 8 -9.56 -32.79 4.60
CA THR A 8 -10.00 -32.20 5.86
C THR A 8 -9.01 -31.11 6.26
N PHE A 9 -9.51 -29.92 6.53
CA PHE A 9 -8.74 -28.77 7.00
C PHE A 9 -9.25 -28.40 8.39
N MET A 10 -8.43 -28.56 9.43
CA MET A 10 -8.80 -28.16 10.79
C MET A 10 -8.77 -26.65 10.94
N TYR A 11 -9.86 -26.03 11.41
CA TYR A 11 -9.91 -24.59 11.68
C TYR A 11 -9.12 -24.23 12.95
N PRO A 12 -8.28 -23.18 12.97
CA PRO A 12 -7.98 -22.29 11.85
C PRO A 12 -6.99 -22.95 10.89
N ALA A 13 -7.48 -23.29 9.70
CA ALA A 13 -6.65 -23.93 8.70
C ALA A 13 -5.68 -22.91 8.14
N ASN A 14 -4.44 -23.34 7.93
CA ASN A 14 -3.38 -22.58 7.29
C ASN A 14 -3.92 -22.00 5.95
N GLU A 15 -4.26 -20.70 5.91
CA GLU A 15 -4.90 -20.00 4.78
C GLU A 15 -4.22 -20.34 3.44
N ARG A 16 -2.90 -20.58 3.49
CA ARG A 16 -2.04 -20.99 2.38
C ARG A 16 -2.39 -22.33 1.74
N GLY A 17 -2.91 -23.30 2.48
CA GLY A 17 -3.30 -24.62 1.97
C GLY A 17 -4.55 -24.57 1.08
N ILE A 18 -5.53 -23.75 1.48
CA ILE A 18 -6.74 -23.49 0.70
C ILE A 18 -6.37 -22.66 -0.55
N MET A 19 -5.46 -21.68 -0.42
CA MET A 19 -4.94 -20.91 -1.56
C MET A 19 -4.23 -21.78 -2.61
N MET A 20 -3.35 -22.70 -2.19
CA MET A 20 -2.62 -23.60 -3.12
C MET A 20 -3.56 -24.58 -3.82
N PHE A 21 -4.58 -25.08 -3.09
CA PHE A 21 -5.62 -25.93 -3.66
C PHE A 21 -6.43 -25.20 -4.73
N ALA A 22 -6.95 -24.01 -4.42
CA ALA A 22 -7.72 -23.21 -5.36
C ALA A 22 -6.89 -22.79 -6.59
N GLN A 23 -5.61 -22.45 -6.44
CA GLN A 23 -4.70 -22.21 -7.57
C GLN A 23 -4.51 -23.45 -8.45
N SER A 24 -4.31 -24.64 -7.87
CA SER A 24 -4.12 -25.88 -8.64
C SER A 24 -5.35 -26.28 -9.46
N ALA A 25 -6.53 -25.89 -8.98
CA ALA A 25 -7.80 -26.20 -9.63
C ALA A 25 -8.22 -25.12 -10.65
N LEU A 26 -7.82 -23.86 -10.48
CA LEU A 26 -8.14 -22.74 -11.39
C LEU A 26 -7.13 -22.55 -12.53
N PHE A 27 -5.93 -23.12 -12.44
CA PHE A 27 -4.87 -22.96 -13.43
C PHE A 27 -4.33 -24.31 -13.92
N HIS A 28 -3.99 -24.40 -15.21
CA HIS A 28 -3.15 -25.46 -15.74
C HIS A 28 -1.68 -25.26 -15.31
N GLU A 29 -0.85 -26.30 -15.41
CA GLU A 29 0.59 -26.21 -15.04
C GLU A 29 1.38 -25.20 -15.89
N ASP A 30 0.86 -24.83 -17.06
CA ASP A 30 1.41 -23.82 -17.96
C ASP A 30 0.97 -22.38 -17.63
N GLY A 31 0.14 -22.20 -16.60
CA GLY A 31 -0.38 -20.90 -16.16
C GLY A 31 -1.62 -20.40 -16.92
N SER A 32 -2.16 -21.18 -17.87
CA SER A 32 -3.44 -20.86 -18.52
C SER A 32 -4.62 -21.09 -17.56
N ARG A 33 -5.62 -20.20 -17.62
CA ARG A 33 -6.81 -20.26 -16.74
C ARG A 33 -7.72 -21.40 -17.18
N LYS A 34 -8.09 -22.27 -16.24
CA LYS A 34 -9.10 -23.32 -16.41
C LYS A 34 -10.54 -22.75 -16.42
N GLY A 35 -10.73 -21.51 -15.95
CA GLY A 35 -11.92 -20.69 -16.21
C GLY A 35 -12.22 -19.59 -15.19
N HIS A 36 -13.50 -19.20 -15.02
CA HIS A 36 -13.93 -18.09 -14.16
C HIS A 36 -14.27 -18.52 -12.72
N LEU A 37 -14.49 -17.58 -11.81
CA LEU A 37 -14.77 -17.86 -10.39
C LEU A 37 -16.00 -17.05 -9.93
N LEU A 38 -17.06 -17.76 -9.55
CA LEU A 38 -18.25 -17.20 -8.92
C LEU A 38 -18.20 -17.48 -7.41
N VAL A 39 -18.20 -16.42 -6.60
CA VAL A 39 -18.19 -16.55 -5.14
C VAL A 39 -19.46 -15.97 -4.54
N THR A 40 -20.14 -16.77 -3.72
CA THR A 40 -21.31 -16.35 -2.94
C THR A 40 -20.94 -16.26 -1.46
N GLY A 41 -21.32 -15.17 -0.78
CA GLY A 41 -21.05 -15.00 0.65
C GLY A 41 -21.82 -13.84 1.29
N VAL A 42 -22.01 -13.88 2.61
CA VAL A 42 -22.59 -12.77 3.38
C VAL A 42 -21.49 -11.80 3.81
N ILE A 43 -21.67 -10.50 3.54
CA ILE A 43 -20.72 -9.46 4.00
C ILE A 43 -20.74 -9.42 5.54
N GLY A 44 -19.58 -9.72 6.16
CA GLY A 44 -19.36 -9.54 7.59
C GLY A 44 -19.03 -10.82 8.39
N SER A 45 -19.07 -12.01 7.78
CA SER A 45 -18.44 -13.20 8.36
C SER A 45 -16.94 -13.20 8.02
N GLY A 46 -16.05 -13.63 8.91
CA GLY A 46 -14.60 -13.66 8.67
C GLY A 46 -14.17 -14.43 7.40
N LYS A 47 -15.08 -15.23 6.84
CA LYS A 47 -14.94 -15.97 5.58
C LYS A 47 -15.04 -15.07 4.34
N SER A 48 -15.87 -14.03 4.37
CA SER A 48 -15.95 -13.03 3.28
C SER A 48 -14.62 -12.27 3.09
N THR A 49 -13.88 -12.04 4.18
CA THR A 49 -12.53 -11.47 4.16
C THR A 49 -11.50 -12.42 3.57
N PHE A 50 -11.61 -13.72 3.80
CA PHE A 50 -10.76 -14.75 3.20
C PHE A 50 -10.90 -14.79 1.68
N VAL A 51 -12.13 -14.83 1.16
CA VAL A 51 -12.38 -14.83 -0.29
C VAL A 51 -11.86 -13.54 -0.93
N GLN A 52 -12.13 -12.39 -0.31
CA GLN A 52 -11.67 -11.11 -0.85
C GLN A 52 -10.14 -11.05 -0.93
N ARG A 53 -9.46 -11.52 0.13
CA ARG A 53 -8.00 -11.60 0.18
C ARG A 53 -7.44 -12.61 -0.82
N TYR A 54 -8.12 -13.74 -1.04
CA TYR A 54 -7.80 -14.72 -2.08
C TYR A 54 -7.83 -14.09 -3.48
N LEU A 55 -8.88 -13.33 -3.80
CA LEU A 55 -9.03 -12.67 -5.11
C LEU A 55 -7.95 -11.61 -5.32
N GLU A 56 -7.62 -10.85 -4.28
CA GLU A 56 -6.55 -9.84 -4.29
C GLU A 56 -5.16 -10.46 -4.45
N ASP A 57 -4.83 -11.50 -3.67
CA ASP A 57 -3.51 -12.16 -3.70
C ASP A 57 -3.30 -13.01 -4.97
N ALA A 58 -4.36 -13.53 -5.58
CA ALA A 58 -4.30 -14.33 -6.80
C ALA A 58 -4.48 -13.50 -8.10
N GLU A 59 -4.65 -12.17 -8.01
CA GLU A 59 -4.95 -11.28 -9.13
C GLU A 59 -6.15 -11.76 -9.99
N LEU A 60 -7.19 -12.29 -9.33
CA LEU A 60 -8.39 -12.82 -9.98
C LEU A 60 -9.47 -11.73 -10.05
N ASN A 61 -9.91 -11.40 -11.27
CA ASN A 61 -11.11 -10.58 -11.51
C ASN A 61 -12.31 -11.54 -11.65
N PRO A 62 -13.18 -11.66 -10.65
CA PRO A 62 -14.36 -12.51 -10.78
C PRO A 62 -15.34 -11.90 -11.78
N SER A 63 -16.08 -12.76 -12.47
CA SER A 63 -17.11 -12.41 -13.44
C SER A 63 -18.33 -11.72 -12.80
N GLY A 64 -18.44 -11.77 -11.47
CA GLY A 64 -19.40 -11.03 -10.66
C GLY A 64 -19.26 -11.36 -9.18
N TYR A 65 -19.80 -10.51 -8.31
CA TYR A 65 -19.97 -10.83 -6.90
C TYR A 65 -21.45 -10.72 -6.55
N MET A 66 -21.96 -11.71 -5.82
CA MET A 66 -23.34 -11.69 -5.34
C MET A 66 -23.35 -11.64 -3.81
N THR A 67 -23.98 -10.60 -3.27
CA THR A 67 -24.14 -10.43 -1.82
C THR A 67 -25.59 -10.70 -1.43
N ILE A 68 -25.80 -11.60 -0.48
CA ILE A 68 -27.11 -11.84 0.12
C ILE A 68 -27.10 -11.24 1.53
N ARG A 69 -28.11 -10.43 1.86
CA ARG A 69 -28.27 -9.83 3.17
C ARG A 69 -29.51 -10.41 3.83
N HIS A 70 -29.35 -10.99 5.02
CA HIS A 70 -30.46 -11.49 5.83
C HIS A 70 -30.88 -10.41 6.83
N THR A 71 -32.14 -9.95 6.82
CA THR A 71 -32.65 -8.97 7.80
C THR A 71 -33.67 -9.63 8.71
N SER A 72 -33.35 -9.78 10.00
CA SER A 72 -34.29 -10.35 10.98
C SER A 72 -35.23 -9.29 11.55
N ARG A 73 -36.54 -9.60 11.65
CA ARG A 73 -37.62 -8.74 12.18
C ARG A 73 -37.48 -8.36 13.67
N LYS A 74 -36.56 -8.95 14.45
CA LYS A 74 -36.33 -8.57 15.86
C LYS A 74 -35.14 -7.62 15.99
N SER A 75 -35.48 -6.34 16.05
CA SER A 75 -34.64 -5.17 16.38
C SER A 75 -33.48 -5.45 17.35
N GLN A 76 -32.23 -5.34 16.88
CA GLN A 76 -31.34 -4.18 17.10
C GLN A 76 -29.91 -4.45 16.62
N LYS A 77 -29.42 -3.56 15.74
CA LYS A 77 -28.02 -3.37 15.26
C LYS A 77 -27.39 -4.52 14.45
N MET A 78 -27.58 -4.43 13.14
CA MET A 78 -26.68 -5.04 12.16
C MET A 78 -25.62 -3.99 11.75
N GLY A 79 -24.34 -4.25 12.02
CA GLY A 79 -23.23 -3.35 11.77
C GLY A 79 -23.05 -2.99 10.29
N PHE A 80 -22.57 -1.78 10.04
CA PHE A 80 -22.24 -1.27 8.71
C PHE A 80 -20.73 -1.43 8.45
N SER A 81 -20.35 -1.95 7.29
CA SER A 81 -19.09 -1.53 6.66
C SER A 81 -19.44 -0.77 5.38
N HIS A 82 -18.92 0.44 5.28
CA HIS A 82 -18.97 1.28 4.08
C HIS A 82 -17.80 0.86 3.19
N ILE A 83 -18.08 0.41 1.97
CA ILE A 83 -17.07 0.28 0.91
C ILE A 83 -16.89 1.67 0.27
N PRO A 84 -15.65 2.17 0.07
CA PRO A 84 -15.42 3.44 -0.61
C PRO A 84 -15.93 3.40 -2.06
N ALA A 85 -16.79 4.36 -2.42
CA ALA A 85 -17.43 4.49 -3.74
C ALA A 85 -16.46 4.66 -4.93
N GLY A 86 -15.16 4.84 -4.68
CA GLY A 86 -14.15 4.97 -5.73
C GLY A 86 -13.82 3.67 -6.47
N ILE A 87 -14.05 2.51 -5.84
CA ILE A 87 -13.76 1.17 -6.41
C ILE A 87 -14.97 0.59 -7.18
N GLN A 88 -16.13 1.24 -7.06
CA GLN A 88 -17.40 0.75 -7.62
C GLN A 88 -17.62 1.11 -9.11
N ARG A 89 -16.75 1.92 -9.72
CA ARG A 89 -17.00 2.45 -11.07
C ARG A 89 -16.68 1.50 -12.22
N GLU A 90 -15.96 0.40 -11.97
CA GLU A 90 -15.53 -0.53 -13.03
C GLU A 90 -15.83 -2.01 -12.73
N THR A 91 -16.34 -2.35 -11.53
CA THR A 91 -16.51 -3.75 -11.08
C THR A 91 -17.95 -4.27 -11.15
N GLY A 92 -18.90 -3.52 -11.71
CA GLY A 92 -20.31 -3.95 -11.76
C GLY A 92 -21.00 -4.08 -10.39
N LEU A 93 -20.35 -3.68 -9.29
CA LEU A 93 -20.91 -3.70 -7.94
C LEU A 93 -21.30 -2.32 -7.45
N LEU A 94 -22.60 -2.11 -7.26
CA LEU A 94 -23.16 -0.94 -6.59
C LEU A 94 -23.97 -1.40 -5.38
N THR A 95 -23.48 -1.09 -4.17
CA THR A 95 -24.22 -1.30 -2.92
C THR A 95 -25.29 -0.21 -2.80
N VAL A 96 -26.56 -0.50 -3.11
CA VAL A 96 -27.65 0.50 -3.05
C VAL A 96 -28.30 0.51 -1.66
N ARG A 97 -28.38 1.70 -1.04
CA ARG A 97 -29.19 1.97 0.15
C ARG A 97 -30.53 2.54 -0.32
N HIS A 98 -31.66 1.91 0.01
CA HIS A 98 -32.96 2.47 -0.34
C HIS A 98 -33.58 3.20 0.85
N GLN A 99 -33.88 4.49 0.65
CA GLN A 99 -34.96 5.17 1.37
C GLN A 99 -35.97 5.85 0.43
N ASN A 100 -35.76 5.94 -0.88
CA ASN A 100 -36.77 6.38 -1.87
C ASN A 100 -36.38 5.95 -3.29
N GLY A 101 -37.35 5.45 -4.05
CA GLY A 101 -37.11 4.64 -5.24
C GLY A 101 -37.02 5.37 -6.57
N SER A 102 -36.69 4.56 -7.58
CA SER A 102 -36.90 4.76 -9.03
C SER A 102 -35.70 5.07 -9.94
N THR A 103 -34.46 4.69 -9.64
CA THR A 103 -33.42 4.54 -10.69
C THR A 103 -32.41 3.44 -10.38
N PHE A 104 -32.36 2.40 -11.23
CA PHE A 104 -31.39 1.30 -11.21
C PHE A 104 -30.51 1.32 -12.47
N PRO A 105 -29.19 1.04 -12.40
CA PRO A 105 -28.38 0.67 -13.56
C PRO A 105 -28.78 -0.72 -14.07
N LYS A 106 -28.64 -0.97 -15.38
CA LYS A 106 -29.13 -2.18 -16.07
C LYS A 106 -28.59 -3.52 -15.56
N ASP A 107 -27.46 -3.52 -14.85
CA ASP A 107 -26.72 -4.75 -14.48
C ASP A 107 -26.39 -4.88 -12.98
N CYS A 108 -27.13 -4.20 -12.09
CA CYS A 108 -26.97 -4.32 -10.64
C CYS A 108 -28.14 -5.08 -9.99
N PHE A 109 -27.84 -6.05 -9.11
CA PHE A 109 -28.85 -6.84 -8.40
C PHE A 109 -28.89 -6.49 -6.91
N LEU A 110 -30.08 -6.12 -6.44
CA LEU A 110 -30.37 -6.02 -5.02
C LEU A 110 -31.74 -6.66 -4.81
N ILE A 111 -31.77 -7.84 -4.20
CA ILE A 111 -33.02 -8.49 -3.77
C ILE A 111 -33.36 -7.84 -2.43
N VAL A 112 -34.28 -6.86 -2.47
CA VAL A 112 -34.80 -6.20 -1.26
C VAL A 112 -36.01 -6.98 -0.77
N GLU A 113 -36.01 -7.35 0.51
CA GLU A 113 -37.19 -7.83 1.25
C GLU A 113 -38.32 -6.78 1.17
N GLY A 114 -39.41 -7.10 0.48
CA GLY A 114 -40.70 -6.42 0.63
C GLY A 114 -41.46 -6.97 1.84
N GLU A 115 -42.41 -6.19 2.37
CA GLU A 115 -43.01 -6.38 3.70
C GLU A 115 -43.65 -7.75 3.98
N ASP A 116 -43.93 -8.61 2.99
CA ASP A 116 -44.57 -9.92 3.20
C ASP A 116 -44.32 -11.03 2.14
N SER A 117 -43.11 -11.22 1.58
CA SER A 117 -42.88 -12.41 0.73
C SER A 117 -41.46 -12.97 0.75
N ARG A 118 -41.41 -14.31 0.72
CA ARG A 118 -40.24 -15.20 0.70
C ARG A 118 -39.19 -14.76 -0.34
N PHE A 119 -37.94 -15.20 -0.15
CA PHE A 119 -36.92 -15.21 -1.20
C PHE A 119 -37.55 -15.68 -2.52
N ASP A 120 -37.54 -14.82 -3.55
CA ASP A 120 -38.10 -15.14 -4.86
C ASP A 120 -37.07 -16.00 -5.61
N VAL A 121 -37.20 -17.30 -5.39
CA VAL A 121 -36.37 -18.34 -5.99
C VAL A 121 -36.39 -18.25 -7.52
N GLY A 122 -37.53 -17.90 -8.11
CA GLY A 122 -37.69 -17.78 -9.56
C GLY A 122 -36.86 -16.64 -10.15
N GLN A 123 -36.90 -15.45 -9.53
CA GLN A 123 -36.03 -14.34 -9.97
C GLN A 123 -34.54 -14.60 -9.75
N PHE A 124 -34.19 -15.34 -8.70
CA PHE A 124 -32.83 -15.78 -8.45
C PHE A 124 -32.35 -16.75 -9.54
N ALA A 125 -33.15 -17.78 -9.82
CA ALA A 125 -32.94 -18.76 -10.87
C ALA A 125 -32.72 -18.10 -12.24
N ASP A 126 -33.67 -17.28 -12.69
CA ASP A 126 -33.64 -16.62 -14.01
C ASP A 126 -32.35 -15.81 -14.30
N LYS A 127 -31.67 -15.35 -13.25
CA LYS A 127 -30.52 -14.43 -13.36
C LYS A 127 -29.18 -15.03 -12.94
N ALA A 128 -29.17 -15.96 -11.98
CA ALA A 128 -27.97 -16.69 -11.61
C ALA A 128 -27.63 -17.76 -12.66
N PHE A 129 -28.63 -18.40 -13.27
CA PHE A 129 -28.40 -19.52 -14.20
C PHE A 129 -27.67 -19.16 -15.50
N PRO A 130 -27.91 -18.02 -16.17
CA PRO A 130 -27.13 -17.62 -17.35
C PRO A 130 -25.63 -17.41 -17.05
N LEU A 131 -25.26 -17.18 -15.78
CA LEU A 131 -23.86 -17.11 -15.36
C LEU A 131 -23.23 -18.50 -15.24
N LEU A 132 -24.00 -19.51 -14.81
CA LEU A 132 -23.53 -20.91 -14.68
C LEU A 132 -23.30 -21.61 -16.03
N GLU A 133 -23.82 -21.05 -17.12
CA GLU A 133 -23.68 -21.60 -18.47
C GLU A 133 -22.38 -21.17 -19.18
N LYS A 134 -21.55 -20.30 -18.55
CA LYS A 134 -20.25 -19.91 -19.10
C LYS A 134 -19.21 -21.00 -18.82
N HIS A 135 -18.41 -21.33 -19.84
CA HIS A 135 -17.38 -22.36 -19.74
C HIS A 135 -16.28 -21.98 -18.73
N GLY A 136 -16.03 -22.90 -17.79
CA GLY A 136 -14.87 -22.87 -16.89
C GLY A 136 -15.15 -22.31 -15.49
N ASP A 137 -16.41 -22.16 -15.10
CA ASP A 137 -16.76 -21.48 -13.86
C ASP A 137 -16.57 -22.37 -12.63
N VAL A 138 -15.70 -21.95 -11.72
CA VAL A 138 -15.57 -22.45 -10.34
C VAL A 138 -16.62 -21.76 -9.48
N ILE A 139 -17.49 -22.53 -8.82
CA ILE A 139 -18.63 -22.00 -8.07
C ILE A 139 -18.47 -22.26 -6.57
N VAL A 140 -18.11 -21.23 -5.81
CA VAL A 140 -18.02 -21.28 -4.34
C VAL A 140 -19.38 -20.92 -3.73
N LEU A 141 -20.11 -21.94 -3.29
CA LEU A 141 -21.40 -21.84 -2.58
C LEU A 141 -21.16 -21.81 -1.05
N ASP A 142 -20.41 -20.84 -0.53
CA ASP A 142 -20.05 -20.86 0.90
C ASP A 142 -21.27 -20.52 1.80
N GLU A 143 -22.22 -19.68 1.39
CA GLU A 143 -23.27 -19.22 2.32
C GLU A 143 -24.67 -18.95 1.76
N LEU A 144 -25.04 -19.53 0.62
CA LEU A 144 -26.47 -19.76 0.35
C LEU A 144 -26.93 -20.79 1.39
N GLY A 145 -27.87 -20.46 2.27
CA GLY A 145 -28.24 -21.25 3.45
C GLY A 145 -28.82 -22.65 3.15
N GLY A 146 -28.62 -23.16 1.93
CA GLY A 146 -29.08 -24.43 1.41
C GLY A 146 -30.52 -24.37 0.94
N VAL A 147 -31.31 -23.41 1.43
CA VAL A 147 -32.78 -23.33 1.30
C VAL A 147 -33.26 -23.33 -0.16
N GLU A 148 -32.44 -22.80 -1.06
CA GLU A 148 -32.68 -22.73 -2.49
C GLU A 148 -32.68 -24.13 -3.13
N LEU A 149 -32.00 -25.12 -2.53
CA LEU A 149 -32.05 -26.51 -2.97
C LEU A 149 -33.39 -27.18 -2.71
N VAL A 150 -34.32 -26.58 -1.95
CA VAL A 150 -35.71 -27.08 -1.88
C VAL A 150 -36.37 -27.01 -3.26
N ASP A 151 -35.94 -26.07 -4.09
CA ASP A 151 -36.43 -25.91 -5.45
C ASP A 151 -35.83 -26.95 -6.41
N ASP A 152 -36.70 -27.63 -7.13
CA ASP A 152 -36.37 -28.74 -8.03
C ASP A 152 -35.52 -28.27 -9.22
N GLU A 153 -35.75 -27.06 -9.72
CA GLU A 153 -35.06 -26.51 -10.88
C GLU A 153 -33.60 -26.19 -10.53
N ILE A 154 -33.38 -25.56 -9.37
CA ILE A 154 -32.03 -25.27 -8.84
C ILE A 154 -31.27 -26.57 -8.59
N PHE A 155 -31.88 -27.54 -7.90
CA PHE A 155 -31.21 -28.79 -7.58
C PHE A 155 -30.81 -29.59 -8.83
N ASN A 156 -31.74 -29.77 -9.77
CA ASN A 156 -31.46 -30.54 -11.00
C ASN A 156 -30.37 -29.89 -11.86
N ARG A 157 -30.32 -28.55 -11.90
CA ARG A 157 -29.28 -27.84 -12.66
C ARG A 157 -27.92 -27.90 -11.97
N VAL A 158 -27.85 -27.85 -10.64
CA VAL A 158 -26.61 -28.10 -9.89
C VAL A 158 -26.06 -29.49 -10.20
N MET A 159 -26.92 -30.51 -10.26
CA MET A 159 -26.51 -31.87 -10.64
C MET A 159 -26.02 -31.93 -12.10
N GLN A 160 -26.70 -31.27 -13.04
CA GLN A 160 -26.23 -31.19 -14.44
C GLN A 160 -24.86 -30.51 -14.59
N VAL A 161 -24.59 -29.48 -13.77
CA VAL A 161 -23.27 -28.83 -13.75
C VAL A 161 -22.20 -29.78 -13.20
N LEU A 162 -22.54 -30.58 -12.17
CA LEU A 162 -21.64 -31.58 -11.61
C LEU A 162 -21.38 -32.76 -12.57
N ASP A 163 -22.36 -33.12 -13.41
CA ASP A 163 -22.24 -34.17 -14.43
C ASP A 163 -21.37 -33.74 -15.64
N ASN A 164 -21.08 -32.45 -15.80
CA ASN A 164 -20.32 -31.94 -16.95
C ASN A 164 -18.80 -32.07 -16.72
N GLU A 165 -18.20 -33.14 -17.28
CA GLU A 165 -16.76 -33.44 -17.16
C GLU A 165 -15.80 -32.41 -17.80
N THR A 166 -16.32 -31.45 -18.59
CA THR A 166 -15.49 -30.47 -19.30
C THR A 166 -15.19 -29.20 -18.50
N THR A 167 -15.78 -29.04 -17.31
CA THR A 167 -15.67 -27.85 -16.47
C THR A 167 -15.24 -28.21 -15.05
N PRO A 168 -14.13 -27.67 -14.52
CA PRO A 168 -13.74 -27.94 -13.15
C PRO A 168 -14.65 -27.19 -12.18
N VAL A 169 -15.49 -27.92 -11.45
CA VAL A 169 -16.42 -27.37 -10.45
C VAL A 169 -15.84 -27.57 -9.05
N ILE A 170 -15.50 -26.49 -8.33
CA ILE A 170 -15.10 -26.55 -6.92
C ILE A 170 -16.21 -25.93 -6.07
N VAL A 171 -16.97 -26.78 -5.38
CA VAL A 171 -17.99 -26.33 -4.44
C VAL A 171 -17.44 -26.36 -3.03
N VAL A 172 -17.20 -25.18 -2.45
CA VAL A 172 -16.90 -25.05 -1.02
C VAL A 172 -18.22 -24.86 -0.29
N TRP A 173 -18.52 -25.72 0.68
CA TRP A 173 -19.83 -25.83 1.32
C TRP A 173 -19.73 -25.72 2.85
N LYS A 174 -20.77 -25.15 3.49
CA LYS A 174 -20.89 -24.99 4.95
C LYS A 174 -20.85 -26.34 5.71
N HIS A 175 -20.15 -26.43 6.83
CA HIS A 175 -20.07 -27.66 7.65
C HIS A 175 -21.44 -28.12 8.18
N ASP A 176 -21.69 -29.44 8.25
CA ASP A 176 -22.97 -30.07 8.67
C ASP A 176 -23.52 -29.52 9.98
N ARG A 177 -22.66 -29.41 10.99
CA ARG A 177 -23.01 -28.87 12.30
C ARG A 177 -23.55 -27.43 12.22
N SER A 178 -22.98 -26.62 11.33
CA SER A 178 -23.39 -25.23 11.13
C SER A 178 -24.68 -25.14 10.29
N LEU A 179 -24.93 -26.09 9.38
CA LEU A 179 -26.23 -26.21 8.73
C LEU A 179 -27.31 -26.57 9.75
N GLU A 180 -27.11 -27.57 10.60
CA GLU A 180 -28.11 -27.97 11.60
C GLU A 180 -28.41 -26.86 12.60
N GLU A 181 -27.40 -26.09 13.02
CA GLU A 181 -27.60 -24.85 13.79
C GLU A 181 -28.47 -23.84 13.02
N THR A 182 -28.21 -23.65 11.72
CA THR A 182 -29.00 -22.74 10.86
C THR A 182 -30.45 -23.22 10.69
N LEU A 183 -30.64 -24.52 10.42
CA LEU A 183 -31.95 -25.14 10.23
C LEU A 183 -32.77 -25.13 11.54
N SER A 184 -32.13 -25.28 12.69
CA SER A 184 -32.78 -25.20 14.00
C SER A 184 -33.31 -23.79 14.33
N HIS A 185 -32.69 -22.76 13.77
CA HIS A 185 -33.11 -21.36 13.91
C HIS A 185 -33.95 -20.85 12.71
N SER A 186 -34.23 -21.70 11.72
CA SER A 186 -35.01 -21.35 10.53
C SER A 186 -36.51 -21.61 10.70
N TYR A 187 -37.35 -20.82 10.01
CA TYR A 187 -38.81 -20.98 9.97
C TYR A 187 -39.30 -21.98 8.89
N LEU A 188 -38.40 -22.81 8.35
CA LEU A 188 -38.73 -23.78 7.30
C LEU A 188 -39.63 -24.91 7.83
N PRO A 189 -40.62 -25.38 7.04
CA PRO A 189 -41.34 -26.62 7.33
C PRO A 189 -40.39 -27.81 7.47
N GLU A 190 -40.71 -28.76 8.36
CA GLU A 190 -39.86 -29.97 8.53
C GLU A 190 -39.79 -30.84 7.27
N SER A 191 -40.81 -30.80 6.39
CA SER A 191 -40.76 -31.42 5.07
C SER A 191 -39.62 -30.85 4.21
N ASP A 192 -39.47 -29.54 4.20
CA ASP A 192 -38.50 -28.83 3.36
C ASP A 192 -37.09 -29.02 3.93
N LYS A 193 -36.95 -29.03 5.26
CA LYS A 193 -35.68 -29.38 5.92
C LYS A 193 -35.24 -30.82 5.59
N ALA A 194 -36.17 -31.76 5.47
CA ALA A 194 -35.85 -33.13 5.08
C ALA A 194 -35.36 -33.21 3.63
N VAL A 195 -36.05 -32.54 2.71
CA VAL A 195 -35.64 -32.42 1.30
C VAL A 195 -34.25 -31.80 1.16
N LEU A 196 -33.95 -30.76 1.94
CA LEU A 196 -32.64 -30.13 1.97
C LEU A 196 -31.52 -31.08 2.40
N ARG A 197 -31.76 -31.87 3.46
CA ARG A 197 -30.78 -32.85 3.93
C ARG A 197 -30.52 -33.92 2.89
N GLU A 198 -31.56 -34.40 2.21
CA GLU A 198 -31.46 -35.41 1.15
C GLU A 198 -30.66 -34.90 -0.06
N ARG A 199 -31.05 -33.75 -0.61
CA ARG A 199 -30.40 -33.14 -1.77
C ARG A 199 -28.95 -32.78 -1.51
N ARG A 200 -28.66 -32.33 -0.30
CA ARG A 200 -27.30 -32.04 0.12
C ARG A 200 -26.44 -33.31 0.17
N ARG A 201 -26.97 -34.43 0.66
CA ARG A 201 -26.25 -35.72 0.59
C ARG A 201 -26.00 -36.14 -0.85
N ALA A 202 -26.97 -35.95 -1.75
CA ALA A 202 -26.80 -36.28 -3.16
C ALA A 202 -25.68 -35.46 -3.83
N ILE A 203 -25.62 -34.16 -3.56
CA ILE A 203 -24.55 -33.28 -4.07
C ILE A 203 -23.19 -33.66 -3.48
N LEU A 204 -23.11 -33.85 -2.16
CA LEU A 204 -21.85 -34.21 -1.47
C LEU A 204 -21.31 -35.58 -1.88
N ALA A 205 -22.18 -36.50 -2.32
CA ALA A 205 -21.79 -37.81 -2.81
C ALA A 205 -21.34 -37.82 -4.28
N HIS A 206 -21.35 -36.67 -4.96
CA HIS A 206 -21.04 -36.60 -6.39
C HIS A 206 -19.53 -36.70 -6.66
N ASP A 207 -19.15 -37.55 -7.62
CA ASP A 207 -17.75 -37.91 -7.88
C ASP A 207 -16.87 -36.77 -8.44
N SER A 208 -17.49 -35.77 -9.07
CA SER A 208 -16.82 -34.56 -9.57
C SER A 208 -16.58 -33.51 -8.49
N LEU A 209 -17.17 -33.68 -7.31
CA LEU A 209 -17.09 -32.68 -6.24
C LEU A 209 -15.81 -32.90 -5.43
N THR A 210 -14.96 -31.87 -5.39
CA THR A 210 -13.81 -31.87 -4.49
C THR A 210 -14.20 -31.13 -3.21
N SER A 211 -14.57 -31.88 -2.18
CA SER A 211 -15.01 -31.31 -0.91
C SER A 211 -13.82 -30.84 -0.07
N VAL A 212 -13.97 -29.65 0.52
CA VAL A 212 -13.05 -29.09 1.52
C VAL A 212 -13.81 -29.07 2.84
N MET A 213 -13.56 -30.04 3.71
CA MET A 213 -14.20 -30.09 5.04
C MET A 213 -13.43 -29.20 6.02
N LEU A 214 -14.12 -28.21 6.61
CA LEU A 214 -13.60 -27.39 7.70
C LEU A 214 -14.13 -27.96 9.03
N GLU A 215 -13.35 -28.80 9.70
CA GLU A 215 -13.71 -29.27 11.04
C GLU A 215 -13.40 -28.19 12.08
N SER A 216 -14.42 -27.89 12.90
CA SER A 216 -14.27 -27.10 14.12
C SER A 216 -14.73 -27.94 15.30
N ASP A 217 -13.88 -28.86 15.76
CA ASP A 217 -14.05 -29.41 17.09
C ASP A 217 -13.54 -28.36 18.09
N GLY A 218 -14.42 -27.87 18.96
CA GLY A 218 -14.14 -26.83 19.94
C GLY A 218 -13.15 -27.25 21.04
N THR A 219 -12.18 -28.10 20.72
CA THR A 219 -11.17 -28.66 21.61
C THR A 219 -9.80 -28.43 20.98
N ILE A 220 -9.09 -27.44 21.52
CA ILE A 220 -7.66 -27.25 21.26
C ILE A 220 -6.94 -28.46 21.87
N THR A 221 -6.76 -29.53 21.10
CA THR A 221 -5.87 -30.62 21.47
C THR A 221 -4.70 -30.68 20.50
N LYS A 222 -3.55 -30.31 21.06
CA LYS A 222 -2.20 -30.61 20.61
C LYS A 222 -2.14 -32.02 20.02
N GLU A 223 -2.04 -32.14 18.71
CA GLU A 223 -1.39 -33.23 17.98
C GLU A 223 -1.59 -32.98 16.48
N LEU A 224 -0.94 -31.93 15.98
CA LEU A 224 -0.64 -31.80 14.56
C LEU A 224 0.75 -32.37 14.38
N GLU A 225 0.89 -33.43 13.58
CA GLU A 225 2.16 -33.74 12.94
C GLU A 225 2.59 -32.49 12.17
N GLU A 226 3.60 -31.83 12.72
CA GLU A 226 4.20 -30.61 12.21
C GLU A 226 4.77 -30.86 10.80
N ILE A 227 4.15 -30.27 9.78
CA ILE A 227 4.96 -29.77 8.66
C ILE A 227 5.81 -28.67 9.29
N PRO A 228 7.16 -28.79 9.34
CA PRO A 228 7.98 -27.86 10.12
C PRO A 228 7.73 -26.42 9.68
N ASP A 229 7.30 -25.55 10.59
CA ASP A 229 7.09 -24.11 10.36
C ASP A 229 8.32 -23.45 9.71
N GLU A 230 9.50 -24.03 9.91
CA GLU A 230 10.77 -23.65 9.28
C GLU A 230 10.73 -23.65 7.75
N LEU A 231 9.98 -24.55 7.10
CA LEU A 231 9.91 -24.65 5.63
C LEU A 231 9.03 -23.55 5.00
N ILE A 232 7.94 -23.16 5.67
CA ILE A 232 6.93 -22.22 5.16
C ILE A 232 7.28 -20.76 5.51
N GLU A 233 7.75 -20.51 6.74
CA GLU A 233 8.33 -19.21 7.11
C GLU A 233 9.65 -18.98 6.36
N GLY A 234 10.46 -20.03 6.19
CA GLY A 234 11.73 -19.99 5.49
C GLY A 234 11.60 -19.47 4.06
N GLY A 235 10.62 -19.95 3.28
CA GLY A 235 10.43 -19.52 1.89
C GLY A 235 10.05 -18.03 1.75
N LEU A 236 9.06 -17.55 2.50
CA LEU A 236 8.62 -16.15 2.43
C LEU A 236 9.67 -15.18 2.99
N LYS A 237 10.30 -15.53 4.13
CA LYS A 237 11.43 -14.79 4.69
C LYS A 237 12.61 -14.79 3.73
N ARG A 238 12.90 -15.90 3.05
CA ARG A 238 13.99 -16.00 2.06
C ARG A 238 13.78 -15.08 0.86
N HIS A 239 12.57 -14.99 0.30
CA HIS A 239 12.30 -14.04 -0.79
C HIS A 239 12.46 -12.58 -0.34
N LEU A 240 12.00 -12.23 0.86
CA LEU A 240 12.19 -10.88 1.41
C LEU A 240 13.66 -10.58 1.67
N VAL A 241 14.41 -11.49 2.29
CA VAL A 241 15.85 -11.36 2.54
C VAL A 241 16.59 -11.17 1.22
N VAL A 242 16.27 -11.93 0.17
CA VAL A 242 16.86 -11.76 -1.16
C VAL A 242 16.53 -10.38 -1.74
N ARG A 243 15.28 -9.92 -1.65
CA ARG A 243 14.90 -8.57 -2.13
C ARG A 243 15.66 -7.46 -1.38
N PHE A 244 15.76 -7.55 -0.06
CA PHE A 244 16.57 -6.61 0.74
C PHE A 244 18.07 -6.70 0.42
N GLY A 245 18.59 -7.90 0.20
CA GLY A 245 19.96 -8.12 -0.25
C GLY A 245 20.24 -7.43 -1.58
N ILE A 246 19.32 -7.54 -2.55
CA ILE A 246 19.43 -6.87 -3.85
C ILE A 246 19.38 -5.35 -3.68
N MET A 247 18.43 -4.80 -2.91
CA MET A 247 18.35 -3.35 -2.66
C MET A 247 19.62 -2.81 -1.98
N GLY A 248 20.14 -3.54 -0.99
CA GLY A 248 21.39 -3.19 -0.31
C GLY A 248 22.59 -3.26 -1.25
N ALA A 249 22.68 -4.31 -2.09
CA ALA A 249 23.74 -4.46 -3.07
C ALA A 249 23.73 -3.32 -4.11
N ILE A 250 22.55 -2.95 -4.62
CA ILE A 250 22.40 -1.82 -5.54
C ILE A 250 22.90 -0.52 -4.89
N LEU A 251 22.53 -0.25 -3.64
CA LEU A 251 22.99 0.93 -2.92
C LEU A 251 24.51 0.95 -2.77
N ILE A 252 25.12 -0.19 -2.38
CA ILE A 252 26.58 -0.31 -2.24
C ILE A 252 27.27 -0.07 -3.58
N VAL A 253 26.78 -0.67 -4.66
CA VAL A 253 27.31 -0.47 -6.01
C VAL A 253 27.21 1.00 -6.42
N LEU A 254 26.08 1.67 -6.16
CA LEU A 254 25.91 3.10 -6.45
C LEU A 254 26.86 3.97 -5.63
N ILE A 255 27.16 3.63 -4.37
CA ILE A 255 28.14 4.32 -3.53
C ILE A 255 29.53 4.23 -4.17
N ILE A 256 29.97 3.02 -4.53
CA ILE A 256 31.28 2.78 -5.16
C ILE A 256 31.38 3.57 -6.46
N ILE A 257 30.35 3.50 -7.30
CA ILE A 257 30.28 4.24 -8.57
C ILE A 257 30.31 5.76 -8.31
N SER A 258 29.60 6.26 -7.29
CA SER A 258 29.54 7.70 -6.99
C SER A 258 30.88 8.28 -6.53
N PHE A 259 31.72 7.45 -5.89
CA PHE A 259 33.10 7.81 -5.59
C PHE A 259 33.98 7.87 -6.83
N ALA A 260 33.69 7.13 -7.89
CA ALA A 260 34.46 7.17 -9.15
C ALA A 260 33.98 8.29 -10.09
N ILE A 261 32.67 8.54 -10.14
CA ILE A 261 32.05 9.50 -11.03
C ILE A 261 32.38 10.95 -10.60
N GLY A 262 32.80 11.80 -11.53
CA GLY A 262 32.95 13.23 -11.32
C GLY A 262 33.82 13.89 -12.39
N TRP A 263 34.00 15.21 -12.30
CA TRP A 263 34.89 15.95 -13.21
C TRP A 263 36.36 15.66 -12.95
N TYR A 264 36.75 15.58 -11.68
CA TYR A 264 38.08 15.10 -11.30
C TYR A 264 38.13 13.58 -11.35
N TRP A 265 38.63 12.99 -12.42
CA TRP A 265 38.69 11.53 -12.54
C TRP A 265 39.65 10.94 -11.51
N ILE A 266 39.19 9.96 -10.73
CA ILE A 266 40.02 9.20 -9.79
C ILE A 266 39.92 7.75 -10.20
N ASN A 267 41.07 7.09 -10.39
CA ASN A 267 41.11 5.67 -10.71
C ASN A 267 40.42 4.87 -9.59
N PRO A 268 39.45 3.99 -9.90
CA PRO A 268 38.78 3.14 -8.90
C PRO A 268 39.73 2.38 -7.97
N ILE A 269 40.88 1.94 -8.47
CA ILE A 269 41.90 1.24 -7.67
C ILE A 269 42.45 2.16 -6.57
N THR A 270 42.68 3.44 -6.88
CA THR A 270 43.14 4.45 -5.91
C THR A 270 42.10 4.69 -4.82
N ILE A 271 40.81 4.66 -5.16
CA ILE A 271 39.72 4.80 -4.19
C ILE A 271 39.72 3.62 -3.21
N VAL A 272 39.82 2.40 -3.73
CA VAL A 272 39.88 1.19 -2.89
C VAL A 272 41.11 1.22 -1.99
N ARG A 273 42.29 1.55 -2.54
CA ARG A 273 43.53 1.69 -1.75
C ARG A 273 43.41 2.77 -0.67
N TYR A 274 42.80 3.91 -0.99
CA TYR A 274 42.59 5.01 -0.04
C TYR A 274 41.72 4.57 1.15
N PHE A 275 40.60 3.89 0.91
CA PHE A 275 39.78 3.38 2.02
C PHE A 275 40.46 2.23 2.77
N TRP A 276 41.17 1.36 2.05
CA TRP A 276 41.92 0.25 2.67
C TRP A 276 43.02 0.78 3.60
N SER A 277 43.79 1.78 3.17
CA SER A 277 44.83 2.39 3.98
C SER A 277 44.27 3.08 5.21
N GLN A 278 43.08 3.69 5.10
CA GLN A 278 42.45 4.38 6.22
C GLN A 278 41.84 3.41 7.24
N LEU A 279 41.35 2.26 6.80
CA LEU A 279 40.79 1.22 7.67
C LEU A 279 41.89 0.40 8.37
N TRP A 280 42.95 0.05 7.65
CA TRP A 280 44.01 -0.85 8.13
C TRP A 280 45.30 -0.13 8.53
N GLY A 281 45.36 1.19 8.40
CA GLY A 281 46.51 1.99 8.81
C GLY A 281 47.79 1.68 8.03
N THR A 282 47.70 1.33 6.74
CA THR A 282 48.87 0.87 5.94
C THR A 282 49.90 1.97 5.66
N GLY A 283 49.64 3.22 6.04
CA GLY A 283 50.58 4.34 5.90
C GLY A 283 50.78 4.83 4.46
N GLU A 284 49.93 4.41 3.50
CA GLU A 284 50.01 4.91 2.12
C GLU A 284 49.72 6.41 2.06
N VAL A 285 50.58 7.15 1.37
CA VAL A 285 50.45 8.59 1.16
C VAL A 285 49.78 8.84 -0.19
N PHE A 286 48.66 9.56 -0.17
CA PHE A 286 47.93 9.98 -1.37
C PHE A 286 48.11 11.48 -1.60
N ALA A 287 48.00 11.91 -2.85
CA ALA A 287 48.05 13.32 -3.19
C ALA A 287 46.94 14.10 -2.46
N GLU A 288 47.27 15.28 -1.93
CA GLU A 288 46.34 16.12 -1.15
C GLU A 288 45.04 16.44 -1.90
N ALA A 289 45.14 16.64 -3.23
CA ALA A 289 43.99 16.86 -4.09
C ALA A 289 43.02 15.66 -4.10
N VAL A 290 43.54 14.43 -4.12
CA VAL A 290 42.73 13.20 -4.11
C VAL A 290 42.02 13.08 -2.77
N THR A 291 42.74 13.26 -1.66
CA THR A 291 42.19 13.23 -0.30
C THR A 291 41.08 14.28 -0.13
N THR A 292 41.32 15.50 -0.60
CA THR A 292 40.34 16.60 -0.52
C THR A 292 39.08 16.29 -1.33
N VAL A 293 39.22 15.78 -2.56
CA VAL A 293 38.06 15.42 -3.38
C VAL A 293 37.27 14.26 -2.76
N ILE A 294 37.94 13.23 -2.23
CA ILE A 294 37.25 12.09 -1.61
C ILE A 294 36.54 12.52 -0.32
N VAL A 295 37.24 13.16 0.62
CA VAL A 295 36.74 13.41 1.98
C VAL A 295 35.90 14.68 2.08
N ASN A 296 36.30 15.77 1.43
CA ASN A 296 35.66 17.07 1.61
C ASN A 296 34.60 17.38 0.55
N VAL A 297 34.60 16.66 -0.58
CA VAL A 297 33.66 16.89 -1.69
C VAL A 297 32.72 15.71 -1.91
N ARG A 298 33.26 14.50 -2.16
CA ARG A 298 32.45 13.33 -2.55
C ARG A 298 31.72 12.69 -1.37
N LEU A 299 32.45 12.37 -0.31
CA LEU A 299 31.90 11.70 0.87
C LEU A 299 30.69 12.45 1.47
N PRO A 300 30.76 13.76 1.80
CA PRO A 300 29.62 14.47 2.36
C PRO A 300 28.43 14.51 1.41
N ARG A 301 28.67 14.66 0.09
CA ARG A 301 27.62 14.68 -0.92
C ARG A 301 26.91 13.34 -1.05
N ILE A 302 27.66 12.24 -1.10
CA ILE A 302 27.13 10.87 -1.20
C ILE A 302 26.28 10.55 0.04
N LEU A 303 26.83 10.80 1.23
CA LEU A 303 26.11 10.53 2.48
C LEU A 303 24.85 11.41 2.61
N LEU A 304 24.93 12.68 2.19
CA LEU A 304 23.78 13.57 2.19
C LEU A 304 22.71 13.12 1.19
N ALA A 305 23.08 12.65 -0.01
CA ALA A 305 22.14 12.09 -0.98
C ALA A 305 21.41 10.85 -0.43
N ILE A 306 22.14 9.95 0.23
CA ILE A 306 21.56 8.76 0.88
C ILE A 306 20.57 9.17 1.98
N LEU A 307 20.98 10.11 2.83
CA LEU A 307 20.18 10.54 3.97
C LEU A 307 18.92 11.30 3.53
N VAL A 308 19.05 12.26 2.60
CA VAL A 308 17.92 13.03 2.06
C VAL A 308 16.98 12.13 1.26
N GLY A 309 17.52 11.23 0.44
CA GLY A 309 16.72 10.29 -0.34
C GLY A 309 15.92 9.33 0.55
N SER A 310 16.56 8.78 1.59
CA SER A 310 15.88 7.96 2.61
C SER A 310 14.81 8.77 3.33
N GLY A 311 15.16 9.98 3.78
CA GLY A 311 14.28 10.84 4.56
C GLY A 311 13.02 11.24 3.80
N LEU A 312 13.16 11.81 2.59
CA LEU A 312 12.01 12.24 1.78
C LEU A 312 11.11 11.05 1.39
N SER A 313 11.71 9.89 1.13
CA SER A 313 10.97 8.66 0.87
C SER A 313 10.17 8.17 2.08
N VAL A 314 10.79 8.11 3.26
CA VAL A 314 10.11 7.72 4.52
C VAL A 314 9.02 8.72 4.91
N ALA A 315 9.29 10.02 4.78
CA ALA A 315 8.30 11.06 5.04
C ALA A 315 7.10 10.92 4.10
N GLY A 316 7.35 10.75 2.80
CA GLY A 316 6.31 10.50 1.80
C GLY A 316 5.49 9.24 2.07
N HIS A 317 6.15 8.12 2.35
CA HIS A 317 5.47 6.86 2.72
C HIS A 317 4.56 7.03 3.94
N THR A 318 5.06 7.74 4.96
CA THR A 318 4.32 8.02 6.18
C THR A 318 3.11 8.90 5.92
N PHE A 319 3.26 9.96 5.12
CA PHE A 319 2.13 10.82 4.76
C PHE A 319 1.08 10.07 3.95
N GLN A 320 1.48 9.25 2.99
CA GLN A 320 0.53 8.44 2.22
C GLN A 320 -0.25 7.48 3.13
N GLY A 321 0.40 6.88 4.14
CA GLY A 321 -0.27 6.01 5.11
C GLY A 321 -1.19 6.78 6.07
N VAL A 322 -0.75 7.93 6.59
CA VAL A 322 -1.54 8.76 7.51
C VAL A 322 -2.77 9.36 6.84
N PHE A 323 -2.61 9.84 5.60
CA PHE A 323 -3.68 10.43 4.80
C PHE A 323 -4.49 9.41 4.01
N GLN A 324 -4.11 8.12 4.08
CA GLN A 324 -4.75 7.04 3.32
C GLN A 324 -4.89 7.36 1.83
N ASN A 325 -3.87 8.01 1.28
CA ASN A 325 -3.89 8.49 -0.10
C ASN A 325 -2.49 8.35 -0.70
N PRO A 326 -2.30 7.43 -1.67
CA PRO A 326 -1.00 7.18 -2.29
C PRO A 326 -0.48 8.38 -3.11
N MET A 327 -1.33 9.37 -3.39
CA MET A 327 -1.00 10.56 -4.19
C MET A 327 -0.52 11.74 -3.32
N VAL A 328 -0.49 11.58 -1.99
CA VAL A 328 -0.04 12.66 -1.09
C VAL A 328 1.48 12.73 -1.07
N SER A 329 2.00 13.95 -1.22
CA SER A 329 3.42 14.27 -1.05
C SER A 329 3.67 14.86 0.34
N PRO A 330 4.92 14.79 0.84
CA PRO A 330 5.29 15.45 2.09
C PRO A 330 5.17 16.98 2.07
N ASP A 331 5.06 17.57 0.88
CA ASP A 331 4.95 19.02 0.71
C ASP A 331 3.56 19.58 1.05
N VAL A 332 2.54 18.72 1.17
CA VAL A 332 1.13 19.14 1.35
C VAL A 332 0.89 19.96 2.62
N LEU A 333 1.72 19.78 3.67
CA LEU A 333 1.62 20.55 4.91
C LEU A 333 2.47 21.83 4.93
N GLY A 334 3.02 22.24 3.78
CA GLY A 334 3.69 23.52 3.60
C GLY A 334 5.10 23.63 4.17
N ALA A 335 5.66 22.56 4.72
CA ALA A 335 7.03 22.55 5.24
C ALA A 335 8.05 23.03 4.21
N SER A 336 7.92 22.58 2.96
CA SER A 336 8.78 22.97 1.84
C SER A 336 8.58 24.42 1.43
N SER A 337 7.33 24.93 1.45
CA SER A 337 7.02 26.34 1.20
C SER A 337 7.57 27.26 2.29
N GLY A 338 7.40 26.89 3.57
CA GLY A 338 7.98 27.61 4.70
C GLY A 338 9.51 27.63 4.63
N ALA A 339 10.14 26.48 4.38
CA ALA A 339 11.59 26.39 4.23
C ALA A 339 12.12 27.22 3.06
N SER A 340 11.38 27.26 1.95
CA SER A 340 11.69 28.09 0.78
C SER A 340 11.61 29.58 1.08
N PHE A 341 10.55 30.00 1.79
CA PHE A 341 10.42 31.38 2.26
C PHE A 341 11.56 31.77 3.21
N GLY A 342 11.87 30.93 4.20
CA GLY A 342 12.96 31.18 5.15
C GLY A 342 14.33 31.26 4.47
N ALA A 343 14.62 30.39 3.51
CA ALA A 343 15.85 30.45 2.73
C ALA A 343 15.96 31.74 1.93
N ALA A 344 14.88 32.15 1.25
CA ALA A 344 14.87 33.38 0.48
C ALA A 344 15.05 34.62 1.38
N LEU A 345 14.43 34.63 2.55
CA LEU A 345 14.59 35.68 3.55
C LEU A 345 16.04 35.78 4.04
N ALA A 346 16.68 34.63 4.30
CA ALA A 346 18.07 34.57 4.72
C ALA A 346 19.02 35.07 3.62
N ILE A 347 18.76 34.72 2.36
CA ILE A 347 19.54 35.20 1.20
C ILE A 347 19.37 36.72 1.05
N LEU A 348 18.14 37.23 1.15
CA LEU A 348 17.86 38.67 1.06
C LEU A 348 18.60 39.45 2.16
N ALA A 349 18.64 38.90 3.38
CA ALA A 349 19.34 39.48 4.52
C ALA A 349 20.86 39.25 4.50
N GLY A 350 21.42 38.59 3.47
CA GLY A 350 22.86 38.41 3.29
C GLY A 350 23.51 37.37 4.22
N PHE A 351 22.74 36.42 4.76
CA PHE A 351 23.29 35.36 5.60
C PHE A 351 24.17 34.38 4.80
N ALA A 352 25.21 33.86 5.44
CA ALA A 352 26.03 32.79 4.90
C ALA A 352 25.26 31.45 4.83
N SER A 353 25.80 30.47 4.10
CA SER A 353 25.21 29.12 3.90
C SER A 353 24.62 28.47 5.16
N THR A 354 25.32 28.49 6.29
CA THR A 354 24.82 27.93 7.56
C THR A 354 23.58 28.67 8.08
N GLY A 355 23.55 30.00 7.94
CA GLY A 355 22.41 30.82 8.32
C GLY A 355 21.19 30.57 7.43
N ILE A 356 21.43 30.39 6.13
CA ILE A 356 20.37 30.02 5.16
C ILE A 356 19.74 28.67 5.56
N THR A 357 20.56 27.65 5.83
CA THR A 357 20.06 26.34 6.29
C THR A 357 19.27 26.46 7.59
N LEU A 358 19.79 27.18 8.60
CA LEU A 358 19.11 27.28 9.90
C LEU A 358 17.77 28.02 9.79
N ILE A 359 17.73 29.17 9.10
CA ILE A 359 16.51 29.96 8.93
C ILE A 359 15.50 29.18 8.07
N SER A 360 15.94 28.52 7.00
CA SER A 360 15.10 27.63 6.19
C SER A 360 14.47 26.52 7.04
N PHE A 361 15.27 25.84 7.86
CA PHE A 361 14.78 24.79 8.75
C PHE A 361 13.72 25.32 9.74
N VAL A 362 14.01 26.45 10.39
CA VAL A 362 13.09 27.07 11.36
C VAL A 362 11.76 27.45 10.73
N PHE A 363 11.76 28.07 9.55
CA PHE A 363 10.51 28.41 8.86
C PHE A 363 9.76 27.18 8.33
N GLY A 364 10.47 26.10 7.96
CA GLY A 364 9.84 24.82 7.66
C GLY A 364 9.10 24.23 8.86
N LEU A 365 9.69 24.30 10.06
CA LEU A 365 9.03 23.90 11.31
C LEU A 365 7.89 24.85 11.71
N LEU A 366 8.07 26.16 11.51
CA LEU A 366 7.04 27.15 11.77
C LEU A 366 5.79 26.88 10.94
N SER A 367 5.95 26.43 9.69
CA SER A 367 4.82 26.04 8.83
C SER A 367 3.97 24.96 9.46
N ILE A 368 4.56 23.87 9.96
CA ILE A 368 3.77 22.79 10.57
C ILE A 368 3.13 23.22 11.89
N ILE A 369 3.82 24.05 12.68
CA ILE A 369 3.25 24.61 13.91
C ILE A 369 2.00 25.44 13.58
N LEU A 370 2.09 26.29 12.55
CA LEU A 370 0.96 27.12 12.10
C LEU A 370 -0.18 26.25 11.55
N VAL A 371 0.12 25.20 10.79
CA VAL A 371 -0.88 24.25 10.29
C VAL A 371 -1.59 23.54 11.43
N LEU A 372 -0.85 22.98 12.40
CA LEU A 372 -1.44 22.29 13.54
C LEU A 372 -2.26 23.25 14.42
N PHE A 373 -1.78 24.49 14.60
CA PHE A 373 -2.48 25.53 15.35
C PHE A 373 -3.81 25.89 14.68
N ILE A 374 -3.82 26.24 13.40
CA ILE A 374 -5.04 26.61 12.68
C ILE A 374 -6.01 25.42 12.59
N ALA A 375 -5.50 24.21 12.28
CA ALA A 375 -6.34 23.01 12.21
C ALA A 375 -6.94 22.60 13.56
N SER A 376 -6.38 23.08 14.68
CA SER A 376 -6.94 22.82 16.02
C SER A 376 -8.31 23.48 16.22
N PHE A 377 -8.57 24.63 15.59
CA PHE A 377 -9.84 25.36 15.68
C PHE A 377 -10.97 24.74 14.85
N VAL A 378 -10.64 23.90 13.87
CA VAL A 378 -11.63 23.28 12.98
C VAL A 378 -12.22 22.03 13.63
N LYS A 379 -13.53 22.04 13.91
CA LYS A 379 -14.23 20.89 14.54
C LYS A 379 -14.57 19.73 13.60
N ALA A 380 -14.46 19.94 12.28
CA ALA A 380 -14.80 18.99 11.23
C ALA A 380 -13.74 17.88 11.02
N ASN A 381 -13.84 17.14 9.90
CA ASN A 381 -12.91 16.08 9.51
C ASN A 381 -11.45 16.53 9.63
N LYS A 382 -10.73 15.94 10.58
CA LYS A 382 -9.37 16.37 10.97
C LYS A 382 -8.33 16.16 9.87
N LEU A 383 -8.47 15.11 9.06
CA LEU A 383 -7.55 14.84 7.94
C LEU A 383 -7.70 15.91 6.85
N LEU A 384 -8.95 16.15 6.43
CA LEU A 384 -9.25 17.14 5.41
C LEU A 384 -8.89 18.56 5.90
N SER A 385 -9.12 18.86 7.18
CA SER A 385 -8.69 20.12 7.79
C SER A 385 -7.18 20.31 7.72
N LEU A 386 -6.38 19.28 8.03
CA LEU A 386 -4.91 19.38 7.96
C LEU A 386 -4.44 19.69 6.53
N VAL A 387 -5.02 19.03 5.53
CA VAL A 387 -4.68 19.26 4.12
C VAL A 387 -5.09 20.67 3.69
N LEU A 388 -6.33 21.09 3.95
CA LEU A 388 -6.80 22.44 3.58
C LEU A 388 -5.98 23.53 4.26
N THR A 389 -5.71 23.40 5.56
CA THR A 389 -4.86 24.35 6.27
C THR A 389 -3.43 24.34 5.72
N GLY A 390 -2.88 23.19 5.38
CA GLY A 390 -1.59 23.06 4.70
C GLY A 390 -1.53 23.85 3.40
N ILE A 391 -2.56 23.74 2.54
CA ILE A 391 -2.67 24.50 1.28
C ILE A 391 -2.70 26.01 1.55
N VAL A 392 -3.47 26.46 2.55
CA VAL A 392 -3.56 27.89 2.91
C VAL A 392 -2.21 28.43 3.40
N VAL A 393 -1.55 27.72 4.32
CA VAL A 393 -0.24 28.12 4.86
C VAL A 393 0.84 28.11 3.76
N SER A 394 0.82 27.10 2.88
CA SER A 394 1.74 27.02 1.73
C SER A 394 1.55 28.21 0.79
N SER A 395 0.31 28.62 0.54
CA SER A 395 -0.02 29.77 -0.30
C SER A 395 0.49 31.07 0.30
N LEU A 396 0.36 31.23 1.63
CA LEU A 396 0.89 32.39 2.36
C LEU A 396 2.42 32.50 2.24
N PHE A 397 3.14 31.40 2.49
CA PHE A 397 4.60 31.39 2.32
C PHE A 397 5.03 31.59 0.87
N SER A 398 4.28 31.06 -0.09
CA SER A 398 4.56 31.25 -1.53
C SER A 398 4.35 32.71 -1.96
N ALA A 399 3.33 33.38 -1.43
CA ALA A 399 3.13 34.82 -1.62
C ALA A 399 4.27 35.64 -1.00
N GLY A 400 4.67 35.30 0.23
CA GLY A 400 5.84 35.91 0.88
C GLY A 400 7.15 35.70 0.11
N LEU A 401 7.35 34.50 -0.44
CA LEU A 401 8.51 34.17 -1.27
C LEU A 401 8.51 35.02 -2.55
N SER A 402 7.33 35.21 -3.16
CA SER A 402 7.18 36.05 -4.36
C SER A 402 7.47 37.51 -4.06
N LEU A 403 7.04 38.03 -2.90
CA LEU A 403 7.36 39.38 -2.44
C LEU A 403 8.87 39.56 -2.24
N ILE A 404 9.54 38.60 -1.59
CA ILE A 404 11.01 38.61 -1.42
C ILE A 404 11.71 38.65 -2.78
N LYS A 405 11.29 37.80 -3.72
CA LYS A 405 11.85 37.77 -5.08
C LYS A 405 11.64 39.10 -5.82
N TYR A 406 10.49 39.75 -5.63
CA TYR A 406 10.19 41.04 -6.23
C TYR A 406 11.13 42.15 -5.73
N THR A 407 11.47 42.12 -4.44
CA THR A 407 12.39 43.11 -3.83
C THR A 407 13.87 42.79 -3.98
N ALA A 408 14.21 41.56 -4.38
CA ALA A 408 15.59 41.09 -4.45
C ALA A 408 16.35 41.72 -5.63
N ASP A 409 17.65 41.98 -5.45
CA ASP A 409 18.52 42.44 -6.53
C ASP A 409 18.50 41.42 -7.70
N PRO A 410 18.14 41.83 -8.93
CA PRO A 410 18.01 40.94 -10.08
C PRO A 410 19.36 40.35 -10.53
N THR A 411 20.49 40.95 -10.14
CA THR A 411 21.81 40.51 -10.59
C THR A 411 22.44 39.43 -9.71
N ASN A 412 22.24 39.48 -8.38
CA ASN A 412 22.85 38.52 -7.45
C ASN A 412 21.83 37.72 -6.63
N GLN A 413 20.91 38.41 -5.94
CA GLN A 413 20.03 37.78 -4.96
C GLN A 413 18.93 36.95 -5.62
N LEU A 414 18.27 37.47 -6.65
CA LEU A 414 17.18 36.78 -7.35
C LEU A 414 17.67 35.47 -8.01
N PRO A 415 18.82 35.44 -8.73
CA PRO A 415 19.40 34.19 -9.21
C PRO A 415 19.74 33.21 -8.08
N ALA A 416 20.33 33.69 -6.98
CA ALA A 416 20.68 32.83 -5.84
C ALA A 416 19.44 32.16 -5.21
N ILE A 417 18.35 32.92 -5.01
CA ILE A 417 17.06 32.39 -4.56
C ILE A 417 16.54 31.36 -5.56
N THR A 418 16.56 31.69 -6.85
CA THR A 418 16.02 30.82 -7.91
C THR A 418 16.78 29.49 -7.98
N TYR A 419 18.12 29.50 -7.92
CA TYR A 419 18.92 28.28 -7.92
C TYR A 419 18.75 27.46 -6.64
N TRP A 420 18.61 28.10 -5.48
CA TRP A 420 18.37 27.40 -4.22
C TRP A 420 17.05 26.62 -4.25
N LEU A 421 16.00 27.22 -4.80
CA LEU A 421 14.67 26.60 -4.93
C LEU A 421 14.64 25.39 -5.86
N MET A 422 15.59 25.25 -6.79
CA MET A 422 15.67 24.11 -7.70
C MET A 422 16.26 22.84 -7.07
N GLY A 423 16.82 22.96 -5.87
CA GLY A 423 17.43 21.85 -5.13
C GLY A 423 18.77 21.39 -5.70
N SER A 424 19.78 21.24 -4.84
CA SER A 424 21.11 20.76 -5.20
C SER A 424 21.88 20.24 -4.01
N LEU A 425 22.75 19.26 -4.26
CA LEU A 425 23.75 18.76 -3.30
C LEU A 425 25.16 19.28 -3.59
N ASN A 426 25.32 20.26 -4.48
CA ASN A 426 26.62 20.85 -4.84
C ASN A 426 27.33 21.50 -3.64
N SER A 427 26.56 22.06 -2.70
CA SER A 427 27.08 22.74 -1.50
C SER A 427 27.23 21.83 -0.28
N ALA A 428 27.14 20.50 -0.46
CA ALA A 428 27.21 19.53 0.62
C ALA A 428 28.57 19.60 1.36
N ARG A 429 28.52 19.78 2.67
CA ARG A 429 29.69 19.80 3.56
C ARG A 429 29.46 18.85 4.74
N MET A 430 30.53 18.43 5.41
CA MET A 430 30.40 17.60 6.62
C MET A 430 29.55 18.26 7.71
N LYS A 431 29.64 19.60 7.87
CA LYS A 431 28.82 20.34 8.84
C LYS A 431 27.32 20.25 8.54
N SER A 432 26.91 20.38 7.27
CA SER A 432 25.50 20.27 6.89
C SER A 432 25.01 18.82 6.98
N LEU A 433 25.87 17.84 6.71
CA LEU A 433 25.57 16.43 6.90
C LEU A 433 25.31 16.09 8.37
N VAL A 434 26.19 16.50 9.29
CA VAL A 434 26.03 16.24 10.73
C VAL A 434 24.77 16.90 11.27
N PHE A 435 24.48 18.14 10.85
CA PHE A 435 23.23 18.81 11.18
C PHE A 435 22.01 18.04 10.65
N ALA A 436 22.03 17.59 9.39
CA ALA A 436 20.91 16.87 8.79
C ALA A 436 20.69 15.48 9.41
N ALA A 437 21.76 14.80 9.78
CA ALA A 437 21.72 13.44 10.31
C ALA A 437 20.86 13.33 11.56
N ALA A 438 21.01 14.25 12.53
CA ALA A 438 20.31 14.14 13.79
C ALA A 438 18.77 14.23 13.65
N PRO A 439 18.15 15.25 13.02
CA PRO A 439 16.70 15.32 12.87
C PRO A 439 16.14 14.25 11.93
N ILE A 440 16.83 13.93 10.83
CA ILE A 440 16.35 12.94 9.86
C ILE A 440 16.35 11.55 10.50
N LEU A 441 17.44 11.14 11.14
CA LEU A 441 17.50 9.83 11.80
C LEU A 441 16.52 9.75 12.96
N LEU A 442 16.37 10.83 13.75
CA LEU A 442 15.35 10.88 14.81
C LEU A 442 13.94 10.64 14.26
N GLY A 443 13.56 11.36 13.19
CA GLY A 443 12.26 11.18 12.56
C GLY A 443 12.06 9.77 11.99
N ILE A 444 13.08 9.24 11.30
CA ILE A 444 13.05 7.88 10.74
C ILE A 444 12.89 6.84 11.86
N VAL A 445 13.64 6.97 12.96
CA VAL A 445 13.54 6.06 14.11
C VAL A 445 12.15 6.11 14.72
N VAL A 446 11.58 7.30 14.95
CA VAL A 446 10.22 7.45 15.49
C VAL A 446 9.20 6.77 14.59
N ILE A 447 9.27 7.00 13.27
CA ILE A 447 8.35 6.40 12.30
C ILE A 447 8.52 4.88 12.24
N LEU A 448 9.76 4.38 12.22
CA LEU A 448 10.06 2.95 12.23
C LEU A 448 9.54 2.28 13.50
N LEU A 449 9.70 2.90 14.66
CA LEU A 449 9.15 2.39 15.92
C LEU A 449 7.63 2.30 15.88
N LEU A 450 6.94 3.20 15.18
CA LEU A 450 5.48 3.20 15.09
C LEU A 450 4.94 2.57 13.79
N ARG A 451 5.80 1.90 13.00
CA ARG A 451 5.46 1.39 11.64
C ARG A 451 4.27 0.43 11.62
N TRP A 452 4.07 -0.39 12.66
CA TRP A 452 2.92 -1.30 12.70
C TRP A 452 1.60 -0.56 12.96
N GLN A 453 1.65 0.57 13.68
CA GLN A 453 0.46 1.39 13.94
C GLN A 453 0.03 2.12 12.66
N LEU A 454 0.96 2.36 11.74
CA LEU A 454 0.64 2.87 10.41
C LEU A 454 -0.23 1.89 9.60
N ASN A 455 -0.04 0.57 9.75
CA ASN A 455 -0.96 -0.44 9.17
C ASN A 455 -2.36 -0.32 9.77
N LEU A 456 -2.44 -0.14 11.09
CA LEU A 456 -3.73 -0.02 11.77
C LEU A 456 -4.46 1.25 11.33
N LEU A 457 -3.73 2.35 11.15
CA LEU A 457 -4.27 3.58 10.57
C LEU A 457 -4.79 3.39 9.14
N ALA A 458 -4.24 2.48 8.35
CA ALA A 458 -4.72 2.20 6.99
C ALA A 458 -6.10 1.53 6.96
N LEU A 459 -6.50 0.83 8.03
CA LEU A 459 -7.82 0.18 8.15
C LEU A 459 -8.97 1.18 8.44
N GLY A 460 -8.66 2.44 8.69
CA GLY A 460 -9.62 3.47 9.06
C GLY A 460 -9.54 3.88 10.53
N GLU A 461 -10.00 5.09 10.82
CA GLU A 461 -9.95 5.68 12.16
C GLU A 461 -10.75 4.84 13.18
N GLU A 462 -11.96 4.41 12.82
CA GLU A 462 -12.85 3.66 13.72
C GLU A 462 -12.26 2.29 14.06
N ALA A 463 -11.85 1.51 13.05
CA ALA A 463 -11.22 0.19 13.24
C ALA A 463 -9.91 0.27 14.05
N ALA A 464 -9.06 1.27 13.79
CA ALA A 464 -7.85 1.48 14.57
C ALA A 464 -8.19 1.79 16.04
N SER A 465 -9.19 2.64 16.28
CA SER A 465 -9.58 3.05 17.64
C SER A 465 -10.16 1.89 18.46
N THR A 466 -10.93 1.00 17.85
CA THR A 466 -11.49 -0.20 18.53
C THR A 466 -10.40 -1.23 18.87
N MET A 467 -9.31 -1.26 18.09
CA MET A 467 -8.11 -2.04 18.40
C MET A 467 -7.19 -1.40 19.46
N GLY A 468 -7.66 -0.36 20.15
CA GLY A 468 -6.93 0.29 21.26
C GLY A 468 -5.88 1.31 20.81
N VAL A 469 -5.82 1.65 19.53
CA VAL A 469 -4.86 2.61 18.98
C VAL A 469 -5.35 4.03 19.22
N ARG A 470 -4.52 4.88 19.85
CA ARG A 470 -4.79 6.32 19.99
C ARG A 470 -4.49 7.05 18.68
N THR A 471 -5.35 6.86 17.69
CA THR A 471 -5.24 7.35 16.31
C THR A 471 -4.81 8.82 16.21
N ARG A 472 -5.44 9.72 16.97
CA ARG A 472 -5.12 11.16 16.98
C ARG A 472 -3.67 11.42 17.42
N LEU A 473 -3.21 10.78 18.49
CA LEU A 473 -1.85 10.96 19.00
C LEU A 473 -0.82 10.46 17.98
N ILE A 474 -1.05 9.26 17.46
CA ILE A 474 -0.11 8.61 16.52
C ILE A 474 -0.06 9.39 15.22
N ARG A 475 -1.21 9.84 14.70
CA ARG A 475 -1.27 10.74 13.54
C ARG A 475 -0.44 12.00 13.75
N THR A 476 -0.59 12.67 14.90
CA THR A 476 0.19 13.89 15.19
C THR A 476 1.69 13.57 15.26
N ILE A 477 2.10 12.50 15.94
CA ILE A 477 3.52 12.10 16.03
C ILE A 477 4.09 11.82 14.63
N MET A 478 3.38 11.05 13.80
CA MET A 478 3.80 10.71 12.44
C MET A 478 3.93 11.95 11.56
N VAL A 479 2.95 12.86 11.63
CA VAL A 479 2.96 14.12 10.88
C VAL A 479 4.14 15.00 11.32
N VAL A 480 4.36 15.14 12.62
CA VAL A 480 5.48 15.94 13.15
C VAL A 480 6.82 15.33 12.75
N ALA A 481 7.00 14.02 12.87
CA ALA A 481 8.22 13.33 12.50
C ALA A 481 8.50 13.41 10.99
N ALA A 482 7.50 13.17 10.14
CA ALA A 482 7.64 13.27 8.69
C ALA A 482 7.92 14.72 8.25
N THR A 483 7.30 15.71 8.91
CA THR A 483 7.56 17.12 8.63
C THR A 483 8.94 17.55 9.09
N LEU A 484 9.41 17.08 10.25
CA LEU A 484 10.77 17.32 10.73
C LEU A 484 11.80 16.85 9.70
N ILE A 485 11.65 15.61 9.21
CA ILE A 485 12.49 15.06 8.15
C ILE A 485 12.45 15.95 6.91
N THR A 486 11.25 16.31 6.44
CA THR A 486 11.05 17.10 5.22
C THR A 486 11.70 18.47 5.33
N ALA A 487 11.46 19.20 6.43
CA ALA A 487 12.04 20.51 6.68
C ALA A 487 13.57 20.45 6.74
N THR A 488 14.13 19.42 7.40
CA THR A 488 15.58 19.22 7.44
C THR A 488 16.15 18.93 6.06
N CYS A 489 15.56 18.00 5.29
CA CYS A 489 15.97 17.72 3.91
C CYS A 489 15.97 18.99 3.06
N VAL A 490 14.86 19.73 3.03
CA VAL A 490 14.74 20.94 2.21
C VAL A 490 15.74 22.03 2.64
N SER A 491 16.01 22.18 3.93
CA SER A 491 16.96 23.19 4.42
C SER A 491 18.42 22.96 4.00
N VAL A 492 18.81 21.70 3.75
CA VAL A 492 20.19 21.35 3.36
C VAL A 492 20.35 21.08 1.87
N SER A 493 19.29 20.68 1.18
CA SER A 493 19.35 20.33 -0.24
C SER A 493 18.53 21.23 -1.15
N GLY A 494 17.80 22.21 -0.62
CA GLY A 494 16.73 22.90 -1.35
C GLY A 494 15.55 21.95 -1.65
N VAL A 495 14.59 22.43 -2.44
CA VAL A 495 13.38 21.66 -2.74
C VAL A 495 13.67 20.55 -3.74
N ILE A 496 13.51 19.29 -3.32
CA ILE A 496 13.63 18.12 -4.19
C ILE A 496 12.30 17.37 -4.19
N GLY A 497 11.61 17.43 -5.33
CA GLY A 497 10.30 16.81 -5.51
C GLY A 497 10.35 15.34 -5.94
N TRP A 498 9.15 14.75 -6.05
CA TRP A 498 8.85 13.41 -6.62
C TRP A 498 9.33 12.19 -5.82
N ILE A 499 10.40 12.28 -5.03
CA ILE A 499 10.94 11.14 -4.27
C ILE A 499 9.89 10.59 -3.30
N GLY A 500 9.29 11.45 -2.48
CA GLY A 500 8.28 11.06 -1.50
C GLY A 500 6.94 10.63 -2.11
N LEU A 501 6.76 10.77 -3.41
CA LEU A 501 5.55 10.32 -4.12
C LEU A 501 5.80 8.97 -4.81
N VAL A 502 6.88 8.90 -5.58
CA VAL A 502 7.23 7.78 -6.46
C VAL A 502 7.78 6.58 -5.68
N VAL A 503 8.74 6.82 -4.78
CA VAL A 503 9.49 5.74 -4.12
C VAL A 503 8.62 4.88 -3.19
N PRO A 504 7.72 5.43 -2.36
CA PRO A 504 6.82 4.62 -1.53
C PRO A 504 5.96 3.65 -2.35
N HIS A 505 5.53 4.06 -3.55
CA HIS A 505 4.76 3.22 -4.44
C HIS A 505 5.62 2.07 -5.00
N ILE A 506 6.84 2.36 -5.48
CA ILE A 506 7.80 1.33 -5.92
C ILE A 506 8.07 0.34 -4.78
N SER A 507 8.28 0.83 -3.56
CA SER A 507 8.48 -0.01 -2.39
C SER A 507 7.32 -0.99 -2.19
N ARG A 508 6.07 -0.50 -2.22
CA ARG A 508 4.88 -1.35 -2.07
C ARG A 508 4.74 -2.38 -3.18
N MET A 509 5.07 -2.02 -4.42
CA MET A 509 5.10 -2.98 -5.54
C MET A 509 6.17 -4.07 -5.35
N MET A 510 7.30 -3.75 -4.70
CA MET A 510 8.42 -4.68 -4.53
C MET A 510 8.26 -5.59 -3.31
N VAL A 511 7.71 -5.13 -2.19
CA VAL A 511 7.67 -5.89 -0.93
C VAL A 511 6.28 -6.02 -0.30
N GLY A 512 5.24 -5.46 -0.92
CA GLY A 512 3.86 -5.51 -0.44
C GLY A 512 3.44 -4.26 0.36
N SER A 513 2.17 -4.23 0.79
CA SER A 513 1.56 -3.08 1.48
C SER A 513 1.86 -3.00 2.99
N ASP A 514 2.44 -4.04 3.59
CA ASP A 514 2.79 -4.04 5.02
C ASP A 514 3.87 -2.98 5.30
N ASN A 515 3.54 -1.96 6.10
CA ASN A 515 4.44 -0.88 6.50
C ASN A 515 5.64 -1.37 7.34
N ARG A 516 5.58 -2.58 7.92
CA ARG A 516 6.72 -3.19 8.62
C ARG A 516 7.89 -3.48 7.68
N VAL A 517 7.59 -3.77 6.42
CA VAL A 517 8.55 -4.19 5.39
C VAL A 517 8.73 -3.09 4.34
N SER A 518 7.63 -2.48 3.89
CA SER A 518 7.66 -1.45 2.85
C SER A 518 8.29 -0.13 3.32
N LEU A 519 8.21 0.23 4.59
CA LEU A 519 8.81 1.48 5.07
C LEU A 519 10.36 1.43 5.09
N PRO A 520 11.00 0.37 5.64
CA PRO A 520 12.45 0.17 5.47
C PRO A 520 12.90 0.03 4.01
N ALA A 521 12.14 -0.68 3.18
CA ALA A 521 12.43 -0.80 1.75
C ALA A 521 12.36 0.56 1.05
N SER A 522 11.38 1.41 1.40
CA SER A 522 11.24 2.77 0.87
C SER A 522 12.47 3.62 1.19
N ALA A 523 13.04 3.49 2.39
CA ALA A 523 14.27 4.20 2.76
C ALA A 523 15.45 3.81 1.85
N LEU A 524 15.69 2.50 1.65
CA LEU A 524 16.77 1.99 0.81
C LEU A 524 16.62 2.37 -0.67
N ILE A 525 15.40 2.25 -1.20
CA ILE A 525 15.10 2.63 -2.58
C ILE A 525 15.25 4.16 -2.73
N GLY A 526 14.83 4.93 -1.74
CA GLY A 526 14.94 6.40 -1.74
C GLY A 526 16.40 6.88 -1.74
N ALA A 527 17.24 6.27 -0.90
CA ALA A 527 18.69 6.49 -0.91
C ALA A 527 19.30 6.19 -2.27
N SER A 528 18.99 5.01 -2.82
CA SER A 528 19.52 4.54 -4.10
C SER A 528 19.07 5.46 -5.24
N PHE A 529 17.79 5.83 -5.26
CA PHE A 529 17.22 6.69 -6.27
C PHE A 529 17.86 8.08 -6.27
N LEU A 530 17.95 8.75 -5.11
CA LEU A 530 18.54 10.09 -5.07
C LEU A 530 20.04 10.06 -5.39
N LEU A 531 20.77 9.06 -4.91
CA LEU A 531 22.20 8.91 -5.24
C LEU A 531 22.42 8.65 -6.74
N PHE A 532 21.56 7.84 -7.36
CA PHE A 532 21.58 7.61 -8.81
C PHE A 532 21.31 8.91 -9.59
N VAL A 533 20.29 9.68 -9.20
CA VAL A 533 19.97 10.96 -9.85
C VAL A 533 21.11 11.98 -9.64
N ASP A 534 21.72 12.03 -8.46
CA ASP A 534 22.88 12.91 -8.19
C ASP A 534 24.09 12.54 -9.05
N ASN A 535 24.33 11.24 -9.30
CA ASN A 535 25.40 10.80 -10.20
C ASN A 535 25.20 11.28 -11.64
N ILE A 536 23.96 11.25 -12.14
CA ILE A 536 23.60 11.81 -13.46
C ILE A 536 23.83 13.33 -13.45
N ALA A 537 23.31 14.01 -12.42
CA ALA A 537 23.41 15.46 -12.27
C ALA A 537 24.86 15.97 -12.32
N ARG A 538 25.78 15.26 -11.65
CA ARG A 538 27.21 15.59 -11.58
C ARG A 538 27.95 15.49 -12.92
N ARG A 539 27.45 14.66 -13.85
CA ARG A 539 28.10 14.42 -15.16
C ARG A 539 27.45 15.18 -16.31
N ALA A 540 26.18 15.56 -16.18
CA ALA A 540 25.45 16.20 -17.26
C ALA A 540 26.03 17.56 -17.65
N THR A 541 26.52 18.36 -16.69
CA THR A 541 27.14 19.67 -16.94
C THR A 541 28.30 19.93 -15.98
N THR A 542 29.16 20.91 -16.30
CA THR A 542 30.26 21.38 -15.43
C THR A 542 29.75 21.98 -14.12
N ALA A 543 28.62 22.71 -14.17
CA ALA A 543 27.97 23.29 -13.01
C ALA A 543 27.10 22.29 -12.23
N GLY A 544 26.76 21.15 -12.82
CA GLY A 544 25.78 20.19 -12.32
C GLY A 544 24.35 20.68 -12.50
N ILE A 545 23.46 19.82 -12.98
CA ILE A 545 22.04 20.16 -13.12
C ILE A 545 21.37 20.12 -11.72
N PRO A 546 20.52 21.11 -11.37
CA PRO A 546 19.73 21.04 -10.16
C PRO A 546 18.89 19.75 -10.09
N LEU A 547 18.89 19.12 -8.92
CA LEU A 547 18.30 17.80 -8.74
C LEU A 547 16.77 17.82 -8.91
N GLY A 548 16.10 18.90 -8.51
CA GLY A 548 14.65 19.03 -8.66
C GLY A 548 14.18 18.96 -10.11
N ILE A 549 15.03 19.40 -11.06
CA ILE A 549 14.74 19.28 -12.50
C ILE A 549 14.79 17.81 -12.92
N LEU A 550 15.87 17.10 -12.59
CA LEU A 550 16.05 15.70 -12.97
C LEU A 550 15.04 14.77 -12.31
N THR A 551 14.76 14.96 -11.01
CA THR A 551 13.75 14.13 -10.33
C THR A 551 12.36 14.35 -10.91
N ALA A 552 12.03 15.54 -11.43
CA ALA A 552 10.77 15.78 -12.13
C ALA A 552 10.71 15.08 -13.49
N PHE A 553 11.78 15.14 -14.29
CA PHE A 553 11.84 14.43 -15.58
C PHE A 553 11.77 12.91 -15.45
N ILE A 554 12.20 12.35 -14.32
CA ILE A 554 12.07 10.91 -14.05
C ILE A 554 10.72 10.61 -13.41
N GLY A 555 10.31 11.41 -12.42
CA GLY A 555 9.13 11.17 -11.60
C GLY A 555 7.82 11.35 -12.36
N ALA A 556 7.69 12.40 -13.17
CA ALA A 556 6.44 12.67 -13.88
C ALA A 556 6.09 11.59 -14.92
N PRO A 557 7.00 11.16 -15.83
CA PRO A 557 6.71 10.06 -16.75
C PRO A 557 6.45 8.74 -16.04
N PHE A 558 7.18 8.46 -14.95
CA PHE A 558 6.94 7.26 -14.15
C PHE A 558 5.53 7.27 -13.54
N PHE A 559 5.10 8.41 -13.02
CA PHE A 559 3.77 8.55 -12.44
C PHE A 559 2.67 8.44 -13.51
N VAL A 560 2.87 9.03 -14.69
CA VAL A 560 1.98 8.83 -15.84
C VAL A 560 1.91 7.35 -16.22
N PHE A 561 3.04 6.65 -16.27
CA PHE A 561 3.08 5.21 -16.52
C PHE A 561 2.29 4.42 -15.47
N LEU A 562 2.38 4.77 -14.19
CA LEU A 562 1.59 4.14 -13.13
C LEU A 562 0.09 4.38 -13.31
N ILE A 563 -0.32 5.62 -13.57
CA ILE A 563 -1.73 5.97 -13.85
C ILE A 563 -2.24 5.17 -15.06
N LEU A 564 -1.44 5.06 -16.13
CA LEU A 564 -1.80 4.30 -17.32
C LEU A 564 -1.86 2.79 -17.03
N ARG A 565 -1.01 2.26 -16.17
CA ARG A 565 -1.01 0.84 -15.80
C ARG A 565 -2.22 0.50 -14.92
N GLU A 566 -2.50 1.31 -13.91
CA GLU A 566 -3.68 1.15 -13.05
C GLU A 566 -4.97 1.38 -13.84
N GLY A 567 -5.02 2.41 -14.69
CA GLY A 567 -6.15 2.68 -15.56
C GLY A 567 -6.38 1.62 -16.65
N ARG A 568 -5.34 0.89 -17.09
CA ARG A 568 -5.48 -0.25 -18.01
C ARG A 568 -5.97 -1.52 -17.31
N LYS A 569 -5.68 -1.71 -16.02
CA LYS A 569 -6.27 -2.80 -15.23
C LYS A 569 -7.80 -2.65 -15.06
N GLY A 570 -8.34 -1.47 -15.35
CA GLY A 570 -9.79 -1.19 -15.41
C GLY A 570 -10.46 -1.44 -16.77
N VAL A 571 -9.70 -1.78 -17.82
CA VAL A 571 -10.20 -1.90 -19.21
C VAL A 571 -10.04 -3.32 -19.80
N THR A 572 -9.60 -4.29 -19.00
CA THR A 572 -9.50 -5.72 -19.37
C THR A 572 -9.93 -6.58 -18.21
#